data_AF-A0A961QQ34-F1
#
_entry.id   AF-A0A961QQ34-F1
#
_cell.length_a   1.000
_cell.length_b   1.000
_cell.length_c   1.000
_cell.angle_alpha   90.00
_cell.angle_beta   90.00
_cell.angle_gamma   90.00
#
_symmetry.space_group_name_H-M   'P 1'
#
loop_
_entity.id
_entity.type
_entity.pdbx_description
1 polymer ?
#
loop_
_entity_poly.entity_id
_entity_poly.type
_entity_poly.pdbx_seq_one_letter_code
_entity_poly.pdbx_strand_id
1 'polypeptide(L)'
;VTGGSGGGAAITTTTGAGALSTITLRSGADVGAASGVAVVNDPGDSTVLVESGASVAGQFLLGLGSDTLTFDGADISAVTLLDGGDDLSTADGAIDRLTFAGVTGALAGTNLTGWESVLVDGGALRFTDSALAVGAEPGFGLTLANGGAIELGTSFAITGNISNGGIIALGDGAAGDRLTIAGDYTGTGGTITLDTVLGGDSSATDRVTISGDATGSTGLLVSPAGGAGAETALGIQLVAVGGTSSADAFFLANGAPLERGAFVYALEFGNPADALDQSWYLRSTEVMGGNASIYESAPEVLMGFADLPTLEQRVGQRQWAGRDSATRGPLEPGRGAWLRLSGDRSDVKPDTSASSASFETTSWQLQAGLDALVREGENGVWVLGATAQFGRITGDVSNSVGTGRISGRGLGLGLTGTWYGDAGSYLDLQTQVTRIRADYEAGSFGTLADGTHATALALSAEVGHRYITGPNTALVPQAQLSWARLSGDAFTDSLGNSVDPGNNTSLTGRVGLAYEYEYSEGWLFGDRKAAGPQRHREKAYVIGNLLRDFSADSRVTLSGTELAADYGRTWAEIGVGGSIVWDGNKTLYTETAYRTSLDGGSDNHGLSVEGGFRMAW
;
A
#
# COMPACT_ATOMS: atom_id res chain seq x y z
N VAL A 1 33.03 -50.07 -11.36
CA VAL A 1 32.89 -51.51 -11.09
C VAL A 1 31.51 -51.92 -11.57
N THR A 2 31.41 -52.51 -12.76
CA THR A 2 30.15 -53.09 -13.23
C THR A 2 30.16 -54.57 -12.89
N GLY A 3 29.27 -54.99 -12.00
CA GLY A 3 29.13 -56.41 -11.61
C GLY A 3 28.67 -57.25 -12.82
N GLY A 4 29.26 -58.43 -13.02
CA GLY A 4 28.88 -59.35 -14.09
C GLY A 4 27.45 -59.89 -13.92
N SER A 5 26.93 -60.60 -14.93
CA SER A 5 25.56 -61.14 -15.04
C SER A 5 25.10 -62.16 -13.97
N GLY A 6 25.81 -62.30 -12.85
CA GLY A 6 25.40 -63.10 -11.68
C GLY A 6 24.60 -62.27 -10.67
N GLY A 7 23.83 -62.92 -9.80
CA GLY A 7 22.95 -62.27 -8.81
C GLY A 7 23.66 -61.59 -7.62
N GLY A 8 24.92 -61.19 -7.74
CA GLY A 8 25.68 -60.50 -6.68
C GLY A 8 25.61 -58.98 -6.77
N ALA A 9 26.03 -58.27 -5.71
CA ALA A 9 26.16 -56.80 -5.72
C ALA A 9 27.38 -56.35 -6.55
N ALA A 10 27.42 -55.07 -6.95
CA ALA A 10 28.58 -54.54 -7.67
C ALA A 10 29.81 -54.44 -6.77
N ILE A 11 29.64 -54.01 -5.51
CA ILE A 11 30.67 -53.99 -4.47
C ILE A 11 30.12 -54.71 -3.23
N THR A 12 30.92 -55.61 -2.67
CA THR A 12 30.63 -56.30 -1.40
C THR A 12 31.82 -56.17 -0.48
N THR A 13 31.58 -55.65 0.72
CA THR A 13 32.55 -55.64 1.83
C THR A 13 32.13 -56.67 2.88
N THR A 14 33.11 -57.24 3.59
CA THR A 14 32.87 -58.24 4.64
C THR A 14 33.85 -57.99 5.76
N THR A 15 33.36 -57.47 6.88
CA THR A 15 34.13 -57.16 8.09
C THR A 15 33.43 -57.76 9.30
N GLY A 16 34.17 -57.97 10.40
CA GLY A 16 33.55 -58.39 11.66
C GLY A 16 32.87 -57.21 12.36
N ALA A 17 32.01 -57.48 13.34
CA ALA A 17 31.35 -56.44 14.14
C ALA A 17 32.35 -55.43 14.72
N GLY A 18 32.08 -54.13 14.54
CA GLY A 18 32.95 -53.02 14.94
C GLY A 18 34.23 -52.85 14.14
N ALA A 19 34.39 -53.55 13.00
CA ALA A 19 35.50 -53.35 12.08
C ALA A 19 35.05 -52.55 10.86
N LEU A 20 35.78 -51.45 10.59
CA LEU A 20 35.46 -50.48 9.56
C LEU A 20 35.85 -50.95 8.14
N SER A 21 34.91 -50.82 7.22
CA SER A 21 35.11 -50.89 5.78
C SER A 21 35.08 -49.47 5.17
N THR A 22 35.85 -49.22 4.10
CA THR A 22 35.83 -47.90 3.42
C THR A 22 35.75 -48.08 1.91
N ILE A 23 34.77 -47.42 1.31
CA ILE A 23 34.51 -47.42 -0.13
C ILE A 23 34.55 -45.97 -0.62
N THR A 24 35.39 -45.68 -1.62
CA THR A 24 35.41 -44.37 -2.28
C THR A 24 35.18 -44.54 -3.76
N LEU A 25 34.04 -44.06 -4.24
CA LEU A 25 33.66 -44.03 -5.65
C LEU A 25 34.04 -42.67 -6.22
N ARG A 26 35.19 -42.62 -6.87
CA ARG A 26 35.73 -41.39 -7.43
C ARG A 26 35.03 -40.98 -8.71
N SER A 27 35.24 -39.73 -9.12
CA SER A 27 34.80 -39.24 -10.42
C SER A 27 35.15 -40.21 -11.56
N GLY A 28 34.17 -40.51 -12.43
CA GLY A 28 34.28 -41.49 -13.50
C GLY A 28 34.07 -42.95 -13.08
N ALA A 29 33.85 -43.23 -11.79
CA ALA A 29 33.38 -44.55 -11.36
C ALA A 29 31.98 -44.81 -11.92
N ASP A 30 31.79 -46.00 -12.50
CA ASP A 30 30.49 -46.51 -12.93
C ASP A 30 30.19 -47.79 -12.14
N VAL A 31 29.23 -47.71 -11.22
CA VAL A 31 28.89 -48.78 -10.27
C VAL A 31 27.45 -49.19 -10.45
N GLY A 32 27.24 -50.46 -10.81
CA GLY A 32 25.93 -51.05 -10.96
C GLY A 32 26.03 -52.55 -11.20
N ALA A 33 24.97 -53.28 -10.89
CA ALA A 33 24.88 -54.71 -11.10
C ALA A 33 23.49 -55.10 -11.63
N ALA A 34 23.42 -56.20 -12.39
CA ALA A 34 22.16 -56.74 -12.90
C ALA A 34 21.20 -57.20 -11.78
N SER A 35 21.72 -57.45 -10.57
CA SER A 35 20.95 -57.73 -9.36
C SER A 35 20.14 -56.53 -8.86
N GLY A 36 20.48 -55.31 -9.31
CA GLY A 36 19.93 -54.06 -8.77
C GLY A 36 20.62 -53.58 -7.49
N VAL A 37 21.67 -54.27 -7.02
CA VAL A 37 22.38 -53.91 -5.78
C VAL A 37 23.75 -53.35 -6.09
N ALA A 38 23.98 -52.08 -5.74
CA ALA A 38 25.23 -51.38 -6.00
C ALA A 38 26.29 -51.70 -4.94
N VAL A 39 25.94 -51.49 -3.67
CA VAL A 39 26.87 -51.66 -2.54
C VAL A 39 26.18 -52.48 -1.46
N VAL A 40 26.87 -53.52 -0.99
CA VAL A 40 26.48 -54.31 0.18
C VAL A 40 27.63 -54.34 1.16
N ASN A 41 27.29 -54.20 2.44
CA ASN A 41 28.20 -54.45 3.54
C ASN A 41 27.62 -55.48 4.54
N ASP A 42 28.51 -56.09 5.34
CA ASP A 42 28.22 -57.08 6.39
C ASP A 42 28.08 -56.36 7.76
N PRO A 43 27.79 -57.01 8.91
CA PRO A 43 27.51 -56.37 10.21
C PRO A 43 28.61 -55.49 10.88
N GLY A 44 29.66 -55.10 10.17
CA GLY A 44 30.67 -54.16 10.68
C GLY A 44 30.50 -52.79 10.03
N ASP A 45 31.01 -51.75 10.67
CA ASP A 45 30.88 -50.36 10.22
C ASP A 45 31.37 -50.10 8.79
N SER A 46 30.75 -49.16 8.08
CA SER A 46 31.18 -48.70 6.75
C SER A 46 31.27 -47.20 6.62
N THR A 47 32.21 -46.76 5.79
CA THR A 47 32.25 -45.39 5.26
C THR A 47 32.27 -45.43 3.74
N VAL A 48 31.20 -44.95 3.12
CA VAL A 48 31.01 -44.90 1.68
C VAL A 48 30.97 -43.43 1.23
N LEU A 49 31.90 -43.05 0.35
CA LEU A 49 31.93 -41.74 -0.29
C LEU A 49 31.71 -41.90 -1.79
N VAL A 50 30.71 -41.19 -2.32
CA VAL A 50 30.40 -41.10 -3.75
C VAL A 50 30.70 -39.67 -4.21
N GLU A 51 31.81 -39.48 -4.92
CA GLU A 51 32.26 -38.18 -5.40
C GLU A 51 31.51 -37.73 -6.67
N SER A 52 31.51 -36.42 -6.91
CA SER A 52 30.91 -35.84 -8.11
C SER A 52 31.49 -36.45 -9.40
N GLY A 53 30.60 -36.78 -10.33
CA GLY A 53 30.93 -37.46 -11.58
C GLY A 53 31.07 -38.99 -11.45
N ALA A 54 30.84 -39.58 -10.27
CA ALA A 54 30.55 -41.00 -10.16
C ALA A 54 29.09 -41.28 -10.56
N SER A 55 28.86 -42.41 -11.23
CA SER A 55 27.54 -42.95 -11.57
C SER A 55 27.31 -44.20 -10.72
N VAL A 56 26.22 -44.22 -9.95
CA VAL A 56 25.82 -45.38 -9.16
C VAL A 56 24.37 -45.72 -9.43
N ALA A 57 24.11 -46.95 -9.84
CA ALA A 57 22.78 -47.47 -10.14
C ALA A 57 22.44 -48.65 -9.23
N GLY A 58 21.34 -48.54 -8.49
CA GLY A 58 20.81 -49.59 -7.62
C GLY A 58 20.76 -49.23 -6.13
N GLN A 59 20.71 -50.27 -5.31
CA GLN A 59 20.53 -50.20 -3.85
C GLN A 59 21.87 -50.11 -3.11
N PHE A 60 21.90 -49.35 -2.02
CA PHE A 60 22.90 -49.42 -0.96
C PHE A 60 22.27 -50.17 0.22
N LEU A 61 22.90 -51.25 0.66
CA LEU A 61 22.47 -52.07 1.80
C LEU A 61 23.66 -52.18 2.77
N LEU A 62 23.72 -51.35 3.80
CA LEU A 62 24.92 -51.21 4.62
C LEU A 62 24.97 -52.15 5.84
N GLY A 63 23.81 -52.59 6.32
CA GLY A 63 23.69 -53.78 7.17
C GLY A 63 23.51 -53.42 8.64
N LEU A 64 24.34 -53.99 9.50
CA LEU A 64 24.36 -53.63 10.93
C LEU A 64 25.69 -52.93 11.21
N GLY A 65 25.74 -52.13 12.28
CA GLY A 65 26.94 -51.39 12.66
C GLY A 65 26.71 -49.90 12.53
N SER A 66 27.75 -49.10 12.66
CA SER A 66 27.65 -47.66 12.41
C SER A 66 28.10 -47.34 10.99
N ASP A 67 27.18 -47.04 10.10
CA ASP A 67 27.45 -46.77 8.70
C ASP A 67 27.39 -45.28 8.36
N THR A 68 28.20 -44.88 7.38
CA THR A 68 28.21 -43.51 6.86
C THR A 68 28.21 -43.55 5.35
N LEU A 69 27.23 -42.91 4.72
CA LEU A 69 27.14 -42.73 3.28
C LEU A 69 27.10 -41.24 2.94
N THR A 70 28.04 -40.79 2.11
CA THR A 70 28.10 -39.42 1.62
C THR A 70 28.04 -39.39 0.10
N PHE A 71 27.07 -38.67 -0.44
CA PHE A 71 27.06 -38.21 -1.82
C PHE A 71 27.61 -36.78 -1.85
N ASP A 72 28.76 -36.59 -2.49
CA ASP A 72 29.44 -35.29 -2.62
C ASP A 72 29.29 -34.78 -4.07
N GLY A 73 28.18 -34.10 -4.35
CA GLY A 73 27.82 -33.59 -5.67
C GLY A 73 27.58 -34.69 -6.72
N ALA A 74 27.32 -35.92 -6.27
CA ALA A 74 27.07 -37.08 -7.12
C ALA A 74 25.62 -37.13 -7.64
N ASP A 75 25.43 -37.79 -8.79
CA ASP A 75 24.10 -38.05 -9.34
C ASP A 75 23.44 -39.23 -8.61
N ILE A 76 22.25 -39.00 -8.06
CA ILE A 76 21.46 -39.98 -7.33
C ILE A 76 20.27 -40.52 -8.15
N SER A 77 20.12 -40.10 -9.41
CA SER A 77 18.94 -40.41 -10.23
C SER A 77 18.71 -41.89 -10.50
N ALA A 78 19.76 -42.71 -10.41
CA ALA A 78 19.69 -44.16 -10.59
C ALA A 78 19.76 -44.94 -9.25
N VAL A 79 19.82 -44.25 -8.11
CA VAL A 79 19.79 -44.87 -6.78
C VAL A 79 18.35 -45.24 -6.44
N THR A 80 18.13 -46.50 -6.05
CA THR A 80 16.77 -47.03 -5.85
C THR A 80 16.42 -47.29 -4.39
N LEU A 81 17.42 -47.42 -3.51
CA LEU A 81 17.27 -47.62 -2.06
C LEU A 81 18.56 -47.22 -1.36
N LEU A 82 18.43 -46.54 -0.23
CA LEU A 82 19.50 -46.20 0.70
C LEU A 82 19.12 -46.79 2.05
N ASP A 83 19.72 -47.92 2.39
CA ASP A 83 19.44 -48.67 3.62
C ASP A 83 20.68 -48.66 4.50
N GLY A 84 20.63 -47.92 5.62
CA GLY A 84 21.67 -47.96 6.66
C GLY A 84 21.66 -49.34 7.33
N GLY A 85 20.47 -49.75 7.76
CA GLY A 85 20.06 -51.15 7.80
C GLY A 85 19.49 -51.61 9.14
N ASP A 86 19.92 -51.05 10.27
CA ASP A 86 19.34 -51.36 11.58
C ASP A 86 18.00 -50.61 11.81
N ASP A 87 17.72 -50.15 13.03
CA ASP A 87 16.47 -49.46 13.34
C ASP A 87 16.57 -47.92 13.20
N LEU A 88 16.02 -47.15 14.13
CA LEU A 88 16.18 -45.68 14.13
C LEU A 88 16.68 -45.22 15.51
N SER A 89 17.06 -46.18 16.37
CA SER A 89 17.35 -45.96 17.76
C SER A 89 18.83 -46.08 18.03
N THR A 90 19.37 -45.05 18.66
CA THR A 90 20.78 -45.00 19.03
C THR A 90 21.12 -45.86 20.27
N ALA A 91 20.16 -46.66 20.76
CA ALA A 91 20.24 -47.31 22.07
C ALA A 91 21.21 -48.51 22.09
N ASP A 92 21.36 -49.20 20.97
CA ASP A 92 22.30 -50.32 20.82
C ASP A 92 23.70 -49.88 20.37
N GLY A 93 23.84 -48.61 20.00
CA GLY A 93 25.11 -47.97 19.63
C GLY A 93 25.49 -48.15 18.16
N ALA A 94 24.63 -48.74 17.34
CA ALA A 94 24.72 -48.68 15.90
C ALA A 94 24.05 -47.36 15.43
N ILE A 95 24.76 -46.59 14.63
CA ILE A 95 24.39 -45.22 14.26
C ILE A 95 24.75 -44.97 12.81
N ASP A 96 23.73 -44.76 12.00
CA ASP A 96 23.83 -44.55 10.57
C ASP A 96 23.67 -43.08 10.18
N ARG A 97 24.53 -42.65 9.25
CA ARG A 97 24.61 -41.24 8.80
C ARG A 97 24.62 -41.14 7.29
N LEU A 98 23.59 -40.51 6.74
CA LEU A 98 23.47 -40.18 5.31
C LEU A 98 23.72 -38.70 5.09
N THR A 99 24.61 -38.36 4.16
CA THR A 99 24.90 -36.97 3.77
C THR A 99 24.73 -36.76 2.27
N PHE A 100 23.94 -35.76 1.92
CA PHE A 100 23.81 -35.20 0.58
C PHE A 100 24.51 -33.84 0.57
N ALA A 101 25.77 -33.80 0.16
CA ALA A 101 26.54 -32.57 0.04
C ALA A 101 26.46 -32.03 -1.40
N GLY A 102 25.81 -30.89 -1.60
CA GLY A 102 25.66 -30.25 -2.91
C GLY A 102 24.87 -31.08 -3.94
N VAL A 103 24.08 -32.06 -3.49
CA VAL A 103 23.31 -32.94 -4.38
C VAL A 103 22.00 -32.26 -4.78
N THR A 104 21.68 -32.31 -6.08
CA THR A 104 20.37 -31.89 -6.59
C THR A 104 19.71 -33.07 -7.30
N GLY A 105 18.50 -33.44 -6.86
CA GLY A 105 17.84 -34.61 -7.41
C GLY A 105 16.49 -34.90 -6.77
N ALA A 106 15.89 -36.01 -7.17
CA ALA A 106 14.63 -36.46 -6.64
C ALA A 106 14.69 -37.92 -6.23
N LEU A 107 14.04 -38.25 -5.12
CA LEU A 107 13.98 -39.61 -4.57
C LEU A 107 12.70 -39.79 -3.77
N ALA A 108 12.34 -41.02 -3.41
CA ALA A 108 11.27 -41.27 -2.44
C ALA A 108 11.88 -41.25 -1.03
N GLY A 109 11.27 -40.55 -0.08
CA GLY A 109 11.71 -40.54 1.31
C GLY A 109 11.57 -41.91 1.95
N THR A 110 10.64 -42.76 1.49
CA THR A 110 10.56 -44.17 1.89
C THR A 110 11.73 -45.03 1.37
N ASN A 111 12.55 -44.51 0.45
CA ASN A 111 13.77 -45.19 0.02
C ASN A 111 14.96 -44.87 0.94
N LEU A 112 14.77 -44.06 1.99
CA LEU A 112 15.75 -43.83 3.05
C LEU A 112 15.30 -44.63 4.27
N THR A 113 15.98 -45.74 4.54
CA THR A 113 15.63 -46.66 5.63
C THR A 113 16.82 -46.82 6.57
N GLY A 114 16.56 -46.89 7.88
CA GLY A 114 17.59 -47.07 8.90
C GLY A 114 18.62 -45.93 8.91
N TRP A 115 18.17 -44.68 9.01
CA TRP A 115 19.08 -43.53 9.11
C TRP A 115 18.74 -42.69 10.34
N GLU A 116 19.51 -42.81 11.41
CA GLU A 116 19.37 -41.94 12.59
C GLU A 116 19.66 -40.49 12.19
N SER A 117 20.61 -40.25 11.28
CA SER A 117 20.96 -38.91 10.81
C SER A 117 20.94 -38.80 9.29
N VAL A 118 20.17 -37.83 8.78
CA VAL A 118 20.21 -37.40 7.38
C VAL A 118 20.63 -35.94 7.32
N LEU A 119 21.67 -35.62 6.58
CA LEU A 119 22.17 -34.26 6.36
C LEU A 119 22.01 -33.87 4.89
N VAL A 120 21.35 -32.75 4.63
CA VAL A 120 21.35 -32.07 3.32
C VAL A 120 22.19 -30.80 3.46
N ASP A 121 23.40 -30.84 2.90
CA ASP A 121 24.40 -29.78 3.01
C ASP A 121 24.57 -29.08 1.66
N GLY A 122 23.83 -27.99 1.46
CA GLY A 122 23.65 -27.39 0.14
C GLY A 122 22.83 -28.29 -0.82
N GLY A 123 22.66 -27.85 -2.07
CA GLY A 123 21.85 -28.57 -3.05
C GLY A 123 20.34 -28.54 -2.76
N ALA A 124 19.56 -29.34 -3.49
CA ALA A 124 18.11 -29.39 -3.38
C ALA A 124 17.57 -30.80 -3.64
N LEU A 125 16.89 -31.38 -2.66
CA LEU A 125 16.27 -32.70 -2.77
C LEU A 125 14.75 -32.55 -2.87
N ARG A 126 14.17 -33.14 -3.92
CA ARG A 126 12.72 -33.22 -4.06
C ARG A 126 12.23 -34.61 -3.69
N PHE A 127 11.39 -34.71 -2.66
CA PHE A 127 10.75 -35.97 -2.33
C PHE A 127 9.59 -36.26 -3.31
N THR A 128 9.50 -37.50 -3.77
CA THR A 128 8.53 -37.94 -4.80
C THR A 128 7.30 -38.65 -4.20
N ASP A 129 7.32 -38.86 -2.90
CA ASP A 129 6.29 -39.49 -2.07
C ASP A 129 5.95 -38.55 -0.90
N SER A 130 5.38 -39.11 0.17
CA SER A 130 4.75 -38.33 1.25
C SER A 130 5.32 -38.61 2.63
N ALA A 131 6.45 -39.31 2.74
CA ALA A 131 7.00 -39.69 4.03
C ALA A 131 8.52 -39.77 4.05
N LEU A 132 9.12 -39.36 5.16
CA LEU A 132 10.50 -39.62 5.53
C LEU A 132 10.54 -40.05 7.00
N ALA A 133 11.35 -41.06 7.33
CA ALA A 133 11.59 -41.48 8.70
C ALA A 133 13.09 -41.38 9.02
N VAL A 134 13.40 -40.71 10.12
CA VAL A 134 14.75 -40.47 10.63
C VAL A 134 14.75 -40.56 12.17
N GLY A 135 15.93 -40.49 12.79
CA GLY A 135 16.08 -40.56 14.24
C GLY A 135 15.25 -39.50 14.99
N ALA A 136 14.74 -39.89 16.16
CA ALA A 136 13.93 -39.04 17.05
C ALA A 136 14.65 -38.68 18.36
N GLU A 137 15.82 -39.25 18.60
CA GLU A 137 16.67 -38.95 19.75
C GLU A 137 17.35 -37.56 19.63
N PRO A 138 17.69 -36.91 20.75
CA PRO A 138 18.37 -35.61 20.73
C PRO A 138 19.69 -35.65 19.94
N GLY A 139 19.83 -34.74 18.97
CA GLY A 139 21.02 -34.64 18.10
C GLY A 139 20.96 -35.48 16.83
N PHE A 140 19.89 -36.24 16.63
CA PHE A 140 19.62 -37.06 15.45
C PHE A 140 18.40 -36.51 14.69
N GLY A 141 18.13 -37.05 13.49
CA GLY A 141 17.05 -36.61 12.61
C GLY A 141 17.55 -36.01 11.29
N LEU A 142 16.72 -35.16 10.69
CA LEU A 142 17.02 -34.45 9.44
C LEU A 142 17.68 -33.10 9.75
N THR A 143 18.87 -32.87 9.19
CA THR A 143 19.56 -31.58 9.25
C THR A 143 19.65 -30.96 7.87
N LEU A 144 19.23 -29.69 7.74
CA LEU A 144 19.45 -28.86 6.56
C LEU A 144 20.52 -27.83 6.88
N ALA A 145 21.60 -27.78 6.10
CA ALA A 145 22.73 -26.89 6.34
C ALA A 145 23.19 -26.19 5.06
N ASN A 146 23.86 -25.05 5.21
CA ASN A 146 24.50 -24.28 4.12
C ASN A 146 23.59 -24.06 2.89
N GLY A 147 22.31 -23.77 3.13
CA GLY A 147 21.31 -23.55 2.06
C GLY A 147 20.76 -24.83 1.42
N GLY A 148 21.02 -26.00 2.01
CA GLY A 148 20.39 -27.26 1.59
C GLY A 148 18.87 -27.16 1.63
N ALA A 149 18.23 -27.55 0.53
CA ALA A 149 16.79 -27.41 0.36
C ALA A 149 16.09 -28.76 0.26
N ILE A 150 14.90 -28.84 0.84
CA ILE A 150 13.95 -29.91 0.56
C ILE A 150 12.68 -29.34 -0.06
N GLU A 151 12.23 -29.96 -1.16
CA GLU A 151 10.96 -29.69 -1.81
C GLU A 151 10.00 -30.84 -1.51
N LEU A 152 8.84 -30.51 -0.96
CA LEU A 152 7.84 -31.46 -0.50
C LEU A 152 6.61 -31.42 -1.42
N GLY A 153 5.85 -32.52 -1.45
CA GLY A 153 4.53 -32.53 -2.08
C GLY A 153 3.46 -31.91 -1.19
N THR A 154 2.20 -31.94 -1.67
CA THR A 154 1.06 -31.27 -1.00
C THR A 154 0.77 -31.75 0.43
N SER A 155 1.20 -32.96 0.77
CA SER A 155 1.13 -33.48 2.13
C SER A 155 2.33 -34.38 2.36
N PHE A 156 3.13 -34.04 3.36
CA PHE A 156 4.36 -34.75 3.69
C PHE A 156 4.51 -34.93 5.20
N ALA A 157 4.95 -36.11 5.62
CA ALA A 157 5.15 -36.46 7.02
C ALA A 157 6.63 -36.82 7.28
N ILE A 158 7.23 -36.17 8.26
CA ILE A 158 8.57 -36.50 8.76
C ILE A 158 8.40 -37.12 10.15
N THR A 159 8.83 -38.37 10.28
CA THR A 159 8.99 -39.04 11.58
C THR A 159 10.42 -38.80 12.06
N GLY A 160 10.59 -38.23 13.24
CA GLY A 160 11.89 -37.83 13.79
C GLY A 160 12.05 -36.32 13.91
N ASN A 161 13.23 -35.90 14.36
CA ASN A 161 13.53 -34.49 14.63
C ASN A 161 14.06 -33.75 13.39
N ILE A 162 13.97 -32.41 13.39
CA ILE A 162 14.52 -31.56 12.34
C ILE A 162 15.40 -30.46 12.93
N SER A 163 16.57 -30.25 12.32
CA SER A 163 17.41 -29.06 12.49
C SER A 163 17.45 -28.28 11.17
N ASN A 164 16.81 -27.11 11.12
CA ASN A 164 16.66 -26.33 9.89
C ASN A 164 17.58 -25.10 9.84
N GLY A 165 18.71 -25.23 9.16
CA GLY A 165 19.59 -24.14 8.74
C GLY A 165 19.58 -23.92 7.21
N GLY A 166 18.60 -24.51 6.52
CA GLY A 166 18.46 -24.50 5.07
C GLY A 166 17.08 -24.02 4.64
N ILE A 167 16.47 -24.66 3.64
CA ILE A 167 15.16 -24.28 3.09
C ILE A 167 14.21 -25.49 3.13
N ILE A 168 13.04 -25.31 3.73
CA ILE A 168 11.89 -26.21 3.57
C ILE A 168 10.91 -25.51 2.64
N ALA A 169 10.75 -26.02 1.42
CA ALA A 169 9.89 -25.42 0.42
C ALA A 169 8.51 -26.07 0.41
N LEU A 170 7.50 -25.32 0.88
CA LEU A 170 6.09 -25.64 0.67
C LEU A 170 5.45 -24.73 -0.39
N GLY A 171 6.02 -23.55 -0.65
CA GLY A 171 5.44 -22.61 -1.60
C GLY A 171 5.57 -23.07 -3.06
N ASP A 172 4.48 -23.55 -3.64
CA ASP A 172 4.35 -23.97 -5.05
C ASP A 172 3.48 -23.00 -5.90
N GLY A 173 3.04 -21.90 -5.29
CA GLY A 173 2.12 -20.91 -5.85
C GLY A 173 0.65 -21.14 -5.47
N ALA A 174 0.33 -22.20 -4.72
CA ALA A 174 -1.01 -22.50 -4.24
C ALA A 174 -1.02 -22.80 -2.74
N ALA A 175 -1.92 -22.15 -2.02
CA ALA A 175 -2.08 -22.42 -0.59
C ALA A 175 -2.79 -23.77 -0.33
N GLY A 176 -2.31 -24.52 0.65
CA GLY A 176 -3.00 -25.69 1.20
C GLY A 176 -2.09 -26.86 1.57
N ASP A 177 -0.79 -26.72 1.36
CA ASP A 177 0.18 -27.78 1.58
C ASP A 177 0.41 -28.05 3.07
N ARG A 178 0.74 -29.29 3.41
CA ARG A 178 0.86 -29.76 4.79
C ARG A 178 2.17 -30.47 5.04
N LEU A 179 2.95 -29.94 5.96
CA LEU A 179 4.07 -30.63 6.57
C LEU A 179 3.72 -31.04 7.99
N THR A 180 3.80 -32.33 8.30
CA THR A 180 3.70 -32.84 9.67
C THR A 180 5.06 -33.36 10.14
N ILE A 181 5.52 -32.89 11.29
CA ILE A 181 6.76 -33.29 11.95
C ILE A 181 6.36 -33.99 13.25
N ALA A 182 6.67 -35.28 13.37
CA ALA A 182 6.30 -36.07 14.54
C ALA A 182 7.25 -35.91 15.73
N GLY A 183 8.43 -35.31 15.53
CA GLY A 183 9.41 -34.99 16.56
C GLY A 183 9.55 -33.49 16.84
N ASP A 184 10.72 -33.12 17.38
CA ASP A 184 11.09 -31.75 17.70
C ASP A 184 11.64 -31.01 16.47
N TYR A 185 11.44 -29.69 16.45
CA TYR A 185 11.94 -28.79 15.41
C TYR A 185 12.88 -27.75 16.02
N THR A 186 14.09 -27.65 15.48
CA THR A 186 15.09 -26.65 15.88
C THR A 186 15.49 -25.79 14.69
N GLY A 187 15.17 -24.50 14.74
CA GLY A 187 15.63 -23.53 13.74
C GLY A 187 17.07 -23.10 13.99
N THR A 188 17.93 -23.20 12.97
CA THR A 188 19.33 -22.72 13.01
C THR A 188 19.58 -21.63 11.96
N GLY A 189 18.58 -20.77 11.74
CA GLY A 189 18.62 -19.68 10.75
C GLY A 189 18.07 -20.07 9.37
N GLY A 190 17.40 -21.22 9.26
CA GLY A 190 16.75 -21.67 8.03
C GLY A 190 15.47 -20.89 7.70
N THR A 191 14.88 -21.22 6.54
CA THR A 191 13.64 -20.62 6.03
C THR A 191 12.62 -21.71 5.69
N ILE A 192 11.35 -21.42 5.92
CA ILE A 192 10.21 -22.18 5.39
C ILE A 192 9.46 -21.26 4.43
N THR A 193 9.26 -21.68 3.18
CA THR A 193 8.44 -20.94 2.22
C THR A 193 7.00 -21.44 2.27
N LEU A 194 6.03 -20.53 2.25
CA LEU A 194 4.60 -20.82 2.42
C LEU A 194 3.78 -19.97 1.45
N ASP A 195 2.72 -20.54 0.90
CA ASP A 195 1.66 -19.83 0.21
C ASP A 195 0.44 -19.63 1.13
N THR A 196 -0.05 -18.39 1.20
CA THR A 196 -1.19 -18.03 2.06
C THR A 196 -2.18 -17.13 1.32
N VAL A 197 -3.46 -17.49 1.38
CA VAL A 197 -4.55 -16.56 1.01
C VAL A 197 -4.72 -15.55 2.14
N LEU A 198 -4.55 -14.26 1.86
CA LEU A 198 -4.67 -13.21 2.89
C LEU A 198 -6.14 -12.77 3.05
N GLY A 199 -6.75 -13.21 4.13
CA GLY A 199 -8.16 -13.03 4.48
C GLY A 199 -8.41 -13.31 5.96
N GLY A 200 -9.59 -13.83 6.31
CA GLY A 200 -9.94 -14.12 7.71
C GLY A 200 -9.27 -15.40 8.26
N ASP A 201 -9.58 -15.74 9.52
CA ASP A 201 -8.97 -16.86 10.28
C ASP A 201 -8.96 -18.22 9.55
N SER A 202 -9.95 -18.47 8.69
CA SER A 202 -10.13 -19.74 7.96
C SER A 202 -9.49 -19.77 6.57
N SER A 203 -8.71 -18.75 6.21
CA SER A 203 -8.03 -18.70 4.92
C SER A 203 -7.17 -19.94 4.67
N ALA A 204 -7.17 -20.38 3.41
CA ALA A 204 -6.27 -21.43 2.97
C ALA A 204 -4.82 -20.96 3.12
N THR A 205 -3.99 -21.81 3.69
CA THR A 205 -2.56 -21.58 3.87
C THR A 205 -1.84 -22.91 3.84
N ASP A 206 -0.61 -22.88 3.38
CA ASP A 206 0.35 -23.92 3.72
C ASP A 206 0.57 -23.93 5.23
N ARG A 207 0.73 -25.13 5.79
CA ARG A 207 0.81 -25.31 7.24
C ARG A 207 1.87 -26.32 7.62
N VAL A 208 2.66 -25.95 8.62
CA VAL A 208 3.58 -26.82 9.33
C VAL A 208 2.95 -27.23 10.65
N THR A 209 2.94 -28.52 10.96
CA THR A 209 2.47 -29.07 12.24
C THR A 209 3.63 -29.79 12.90
N ILE A 210 4.05 -29.33 14.08
CA ILE A 210 5.13 -29.91 14.88
C ILE A 210 4.48 -30.57 16.10
N SER A 211 4.67 -31.87 16.26
CA SER A 211 4.07 -32.62 17.38
C SER A 211 4.87 -32.46 18.67
N GLY A 212 6.19 -32.26 18.57
CA GLY A 212 7.10 -31.99 19.67
C GLY A 212 7.31 -30.51 19.95
N ASP A 213 8.50 -30.18 20.47
CA ASP A 213 8.92 -28.82 20.80
C ASP A 213 9.44 -28.07 19.57
N ALA A 214 9.30 -26.74 19.56
CA ALA A 214 9.83 -25.84 18.54
C ALA A 214 10.77 -24.80 19.17
N THR A 215 12.05 -24.81 18.79
CA THR A 215 13.07 -23.91 19.38
C THR A 215 13.97 -23.29 18.30
N GLY A 216 14.82 -22.35 18.72
CA GLY A 216 15.80 -21.72 17.83
C GLY A 216 15.21 -20.55 17.04
N SER A 217 15.56 -20.43 15.76
CA SER A 217 15.03 -19.37 14.90
C SER A 217 14.91 -19.80 13.44
N THR A 218 13.74 -19.54 12.85
CA THR A 218 13.39 -19.85 11.45
C THR A 218 12.62 -18.69 10.81
N GLY A 219 12.99 -18.32 9.59
CA GLY A 219 12.22 -17.38 8.79
C GLY A 219 11.02 -18.05 8.12
N LEU A 220 9.83 -17.48 8.24
CA LEU A 220 8.65 -17.82 7.45
C LEU A 220 8.57 -16.85 6.27
N LEU A 221 8.84 -17.30 5.06
CA LEU A 221 8.68 -16.51 3.85
C LEU A 221 7.30 -16.79 3.26
N VAL A 222 6.38 -15.83 3.42
CA VAL A 222 4.99 -15.99 3.00
C VAL A 222 4.77 -15.31 1.65
N SER A 223 4.29 -16.08 0.69
CA SER A 223 3.86 -15.66 -0.63
C SER A 223 2.32 -15.50 -0.64
N PRO A 224 1.78 -14.31 -0.95
CA PRO A 224 0.35 -14.14 -1.06
C PRO A 224 -0.23 -14.90 -2.27
N ALA A 225 -1.04 -15.93 -2.01
CA ALA A 225 -1.71 -16.76 -3.03
C ALA A 225 -3.14 -16.27 -3.36
N GLY A 226 -3.48 -15.04 -2.97
CA GLY A 226 -4.80 -14.44 -3.22
C GLY A 226 -5.39 -13.76 -1.98
N GLY A 227 -6.71 -13.57 -2.02
CA GLY A 227 -7.49 -12.95 -0.94
C GLY A 227 -7.80 -11.46 -1.17
N ALA A 228 -8.83 -10.97 -0.50
CA ALA A 228 -9.24 -9.56 -0.54
C ALA A 228 -8.71 -8.75 0.66
N GLY A 229 -8.07 -9.43 1.62
CA GLY A 229 -7.88 -8.91 2.96
C GLY A 229 -9.16 -8.99 3.81
N ALA A 230 -9.04 -9.29 5.10
CA ALA A 230 -10.11 -9.22 6.07
C ALA A 230 -9.53 -9.04 7.47
N GLU A 231 -10.37 -8.64 8.41
CA GLU A 231 -10.06 -8.72 9.84
C GLU A 231 -10.00 -10.20 10.28
N THR A 232 -9.05 -10.50 11.15
CA THR A 232 -8.86 -11.81 11.78
C THR A 232 -9.13 -11.68 13.28
N ALA A 233 -9.89 -12.60 13.87
CA ALA A 233 -10.07 -12.65 15.31
C ALA A 233 -8.97 -13.49 15.99
N LEU A 234 -8.61 -14.62 15.37
CA LEU A 234 -7.59 -15.54 15.86
C LEU A 234 -6.28 -15.41 15.05
N GLY A 235 -6.41 -15.26 13.73
CA GLY A 235 -5.31 -15.29 12.77
C GLY A 235 -5.29 -16.55 11.91
N ILE A 236 -4.55 -16.51 10.82
CA ILE A 236 -4.31 -17.61 9.89
C ILE A 236 -3.14 -18.44 10.41
N GLN A 237 -3.40 -19.68 10.84
CA GLN A 237 -2.38 -20.54 11.48
C GLN A 237 -1.38 -21.09 10.45
N LEU A 238 -0.13 -20.63 10.53
CA LEU A 238 0.98 -21.07 9.68
C LEU A 238 1.73 -22.26 10.30
N VAL A 239 1.98 -22.21 11.60
CA VAL A 239 2.67 -23.27 12.34
C VAL A 239 1.84 -23.66 13.55
N ALA A 240 1.49 -24.94 13.65
CA ALA A 240 0.90 -25.53 14.84
C ALA A 240 1.98 -26.26 15.63
N VAL A 241 2.09 -25.99 16.94
CA VAL A 241 3.06 -26.64 17.83
C VAL A 241 2.33 -27.39 18.93
N GLY A 242 2.57 -28.69 19.04
CA GLY A 242 1.95 -29.58 20.04
C GLY A 242 2.68 -29.59 21.39
N GLY A 243 3.99 -29.36 21.39
CA GLY A 243 4.82 -29.20 22.58
C GLY A 243 5.00 -27.73 22.98
N THR A 244 6.20 -27.38 23.43
CA THR A 244 6.60 -26.02 23.81
C THR A 244 7.23 -25.31 22.61
N SER A 245 6.84 -24.07 22.34
CA SER A 245 7.52 -23.19 21.38
C SER A 245 8.18 -22.02 22.08
N SER A 246 9.43 -21.72 21.75
CA SER A 246 10.02 -20.44 22.13
C SER A 246 9.36 -19.30 21.33
N ALA A 247 9.24 -18.11 21.93
CA ALA A 247 8.60 -16.94 21.31
C ALA A 247 9.45 -16.29 20.19
N ASP A 248 10.62 -16.84 19.90
CA ASP A 248 11.55 -16.44 18.85
C ASP A 248 11.82 -17.57 17.82
N ALA A 249 11.12 -18.71 17.96
CA ALA A 249 11.24 -19.87 17.09
C ALA A 249 10.97 -19.51 15.61
N PHE A 250 10.06 -18.57 15.36
CA PHE A 250 9.69 -18.13 14.02
C PHE A 250 9.62 -16.60 13.91
N PHE A 251 9.94 -16.08 12.73
CA PHE A 251 9.75 -14.68 12.38
C PHE A 251 9.35 -14.55 10.91
N LEU A 252 8.73 -13.42 10.53
CA LEU A 252 8.35 -13.19 9.15
C LEU A 252 9.59 -12.79 8.31
N ALA A 253 10.01 -13.66 7.39
CA ALA A 253 11.19 -13.46 6.55
C ALA A 253 10.99 -12.42 5.43
N ASN A 254 9.74 -12.01 5.17
CA ASN A 254 9.42 -10.93 4.24
C ASN A 254 10.03 -9.57 4.65
N GLY A 255 10.44 -9.41 5.92
CA GLY A 255 11.09 -8.21 6.44
C GLY A 255 10.15 -7.10 6.91
N ALA A 256 8.85 -7.22 6.63
CA ALA A 256 7.78 -6.35 7.12
C ALA A 256 6.46 -7.13 7.17
N PRO A 257 5.45 -6.65 7.93
CA PRO A 257 4.08 -7.14 7.84
C PRO A 257 3.56 -7.16 6.39
N LEU A 258 2.66 -8.09 6.08
CA LEU A 258 2.09 -8.24 4.73
C LEU A 258 0.87 -7.33 4.56
N GLU A 259 0.69 -6.69 3.41
CA GLU A 259 -0.51 -5.89 3.13
C GLU A 259 -1.40 -6.56 2.07
N ARG A 260 -2.71 -6.61 2.32
CA ARG A 260 -3.72 -7.07 1.35
C ARG A 260 -5.05 -6.34 1.52
N GLY A 261 -5.58 -5.79 0.43
CA GLY A 261 -6.76 -4.93 0.51
C GLY A 261 -6.48 -3.74 1.42
N ALA A 262 -7.33 -3.56 2.43
CA ALA A 262 -7.13 -2.55 3.46
C ALA A 262 -6.23 -2.99 4.63
N PHE A 263 -5.91 -4.28 4.75
CA PHE A 263 -5.40 -4.86 6.01
C PHE A 263 -3.91 -5.14 5.97
N VAL A 264 -3.28 -4.99 7.14
CA VAL A 264 -1.89 -5.36 7.42
C VAL A 264 -1.88 -6.63 8.27
N TYR A 265 -1.05 -7.63 7.94
CA TYR A 265 -0.91 -8.90 8.66
C TYR A 265 0.48 -9.01 9.26
N ALA A 266 0.53 -9.15 10.58
CA ALA A 266 1.75 -9.42 11.33
C ALA A 266 1.80 -10.89 11.77
N LEU A 267 3.01 -11.41 11.96
CA LEU A 267 3.20 -12.73 12.56
C LEU A 267 3.11 -12.61 14.09
N GLU A 268 2.18 -13.33 14.68
CA GLU A 268 1.89 -13.29 16.11
C GLU A 268 2.04 -14.67 16.75
N PHE A 269 2.57 -14.67 17.98
CA PHE A 269 2.75 -15.86 18.80
C PHE A 269 1.52 -16.12 19.67
N GLY A 270 0.98 -17.34 19.60
CA GLY A 270 -0.15 -17.83 20.38
C GLY A 270 -1.52 -17.31 19.91
N ASN A 271 -2.56 -17.91 20.52
CA ASN A 271 -3.95 -17.63 20.23
C ASN A 271 -4.59 -16.77 21.35
N PRO A 272 -5.24 -15.63 21.05
CA PRO A 272 -5.88 -14.79 22.06
C PRO A 272 -7.00 -15.49 22.84
N ALA A 273 -7.62 -16.52 22.26
CA ALA A 273 -8.66 -17.33 22.87
C ALA A 273 -8.12 -18.49 23.73
N ASP A 274 -6.83 -18.81 23.64
CA ASP A 274 -6.17 -19.87 24.39
C ASP A 274 -4.74 -19.46 24.81
N ALA A 275 -4.60 -19.06 26.08
CA ALA A 275 -3.33 -18.61 26.64
C ALA A 275 -2.24 -19.71 26.72
N LEU A 276 -2.60 -20.98 26.51
CA LEU A 276 -1.65 -22.10 26.45
C LEU A 276 -1.17 -22.40 25.03
N ASP A 277 -1.81 -21.84 24.01
CA ASP A 277 -1.41 -22.05 22.63
C ASP A 277 -0.08 -21.35 22.33
N GLN A 278 0.86 -22.14 21.82
CA GLN A 278 2.22 -21.70 21.46
C GLN A 278 2.46 -21.84 19.95
N SER A 279 1.38 -21.79 19.17
CA SER A 279 1.38 -21.82 17.71
C SER A 279 1.61 -20.42 17.12
N TRP A 280 1.80 -20.34 15.80
CA TRP A 280 2.13 -19.09 15.10
C TRP A 280 1.12 -18.76 14.00
N TYR A 281 0.68 -17.50 13.97
CA TYR A 281 -0.42 -17.05 13.13
C TYR A 281 -0.09 -15.74 12.42
N LEU A 282 -0.55 -15.59 11.17
CA LEU A 282 -0.70 -14.26 10.58
C LEU A 282 -2.01 -13.63 11.06
N ARG A 283 -1.91 -12.49 11.75
CA ARG A 283 -3.07 -11.77 12.28
C ARG A 283 -3.14 -10.37 11.68
N SER A 284 -4.34 -9.98 11.23
CA SER A 284 -4.60 -8.61 10.82
C SER A 284 -4.42 -7.66 12.01
N THR A 285 -3.75 -6.54 11.81
CA THR A 285 -3.60 -5.50 12.83
C THR A 285 -4.80 -4.54 12.82
N GLU A 286 -4.95 -3.75 13.88
CA GLU A 286 -5.95 -2.67 13.95
C GLU A 286 -5.66 -1.52 12.96
N VAL A 287 -4.42 -1.45 12.46
CA VAL A 287 -3.98 -0.41 11.53
C VAL A 287 -4.20 -0.88 10.08
N MET A 288 -4.74 0.01 9.26
CA MET A 288 -4.94 -0.23 7.84
C MET A 288 -3.67 0.09 7.02
N GLY A 289 -3.51 -0.59 5.89
CA GLY A 289 -2.36 -0.48 5.00
C GLY A 289 -2.13 0.92 4.44
N GLY A 290 -0.90 1.18 3.98
CA GLY A 290 -0.53 2.48 3.40
C GLY A 290 -1.37 2.80 2.16
N ASN A 291 -1.65 1.78 1.33
CA ASN A 291 -2.53 1.90 0.17
C ASN A 291 -3.98 2.29 0.55
N ALA A 292 -4.51 1.79 1.66
CA ALA A 292 -5.84 2.13 2.14
C ALA A 292 -5.96 3.64 2.43
N SER A 293 -4.96 4.23 3.07
CA SER A 293 -4.94 5.67 3.37
C SER A 293 -4.94 6.55 2.12
N ILE A 294 -4.24 6.12 1.06
CA ILE A 294 -4.23 6.78 -0.25
C ILE A 294 -5.64 6.79 -0.84
N TYR A 295 -6.31 5.65 -0.87
CA TYR A 295 -7.64 5.55 -1.47
C TYR A 295 -8.71 6.24 -0.64
N GLU A 296 -8.65 6.17 0.69
CA GLU A 296 -9.56 6.90 1.59
C GLU A 296 -9.46 8.42 1.40
N SER A 297 -8.25 8.94 1.23
CA SER A 297 -7.99 10.38 1.07
C SER A 297 -8.26 10.89 -0.36
N ALA A 298 -8.31 9.99 -1.35
CA ALA A 298 -8.42 10.37 -2.76
C ALA A 298 -9.62 11.26 -3.09
N PRO A 299 -10.85 11.01 -2.60
CA PRO A 299 -11.97 11.87 -2.91
C PRO A 299 -11.78 13.30 -2.42
N GLU A 300 -11.27 13.48 -1.20
CA GLU A 300 -11.08 14.81 -0.62
C GLU A 300 -9.96 15.59 -1.33
N VAL A 301 -8.84 14.93 -1.63
CA VAL A 301 -7.76 15.54 -2.43
C VAL A 301 -8.27 15.96 -3.81
N LEU A 302 -9.05 15.11 -4.50
CA LEU A 302 -9.58 15.43 -5.82
C LEU A 302 -10.76 16.42 -5.77
N MET A 303 -11.39 16.61 -4.60
CA MET A 303 -12.48 17.55 -4.41
C MET A 303 -12.05 19.00 -4.61
N GLY A 304 -10.76 19.32 -4.43
CA GLY A 304 -10.21 20.65 -4.73
C GLY A 304 -10.41 21.12 -6.19
N PHE A 305 -10.70 20.22 -7.14
CA PHE A 305 -11.11 20.61 -8.51
C PHE A 305 -12.54 21.17 -8.62
N ALA A 306 -13.30 21.12 -7.53
CA ALA A 306 -14.64 21.64 -7.39
C ALA A 306 -14.70 22.92 -6.54
N ASP A 307 -13.56 23.45 -6.11
CA ASP A 307 -13.50 24.71 -5.37
C ASP A 307 -13.94 25.87 -6.25
N LEU A 308 -14.97 26.59 -5.80
CA LEU A 308 -15.54 27.73 -6.50
C LEU A 308 -15.16 29.03 -5.79
N PRO A 309 -14.55 30.00 -6.49
CA PRO A 309 -14.14 31.26 -5.90
C PRO A 309 -15.32 32.11 -5.47
N THR A 310 -15.06 33.11 -4.63
CA THR A 310 -16.00 34.22 -4.42
C THR A 310 -16.08 35.13 -5.66
N LEU A 311 -17.08 36.00 -5.72
CA LEU A 311 -17.19 36.98 -6.80
C LEU A 311 -15.94 37.88 -6.90
N GLU A 312 -15.45 38.37 -5.76
CA GLU A 312 -14.28 39.27 -5.70
C GLU A 312 -13.01 38.54 -6.16
N GLN A 313 -12.82 37.30 -5.72
CA GLN A 313 -11.72 36.43 -6.16
C GLN A 313 -11.81 36.09 -7.65
N ARG A 314 -13.01 35.88 -8.20
CA ARG A 314 -13.18 35.47 -9.60
C ARG A 314 -12.87 36.59 -10.57
N VAL A 315 -13.41 37.80 -10.34
CA VAL A 315 -13.39 38.88 -11.33
C VAL A 315 -12.92 40.23 -10.81
N GLY A 316 -12.59 40.34 -9.51
CA GLY A 316 -12.23 41.60 -8.85
C GLY A 316 -13.37 42.63 -8.84
N GLN A 317 -13.05 43.85 -8.43
CA GLN A 317 -14.05 44.92 -8.31
C GLN A 317 -14.70 45.29 -9.65
N ARG A 318 -16.04 45.40 -9.66
CA ARG A 318 -16.82 46.00 -10.78
C ARG A 318 -17.60 47.26 -10.41
N GLN A 319 -17.87 47.50 -9.13
CA GLN A 319 -18.70 48.61 -8.65
C GLN A 319 -17.93 49.48 -7.64
N TRP A 320 -17.36 50.59 -8.10
CA TRP A 320 -16.55 51.48 -7.25
C TRP A 320 -17.38 52.56 -6.56
N ALA A 321 -16.83 53.21 -5.54
CA ALA A 321 -17.43 54.42 -4.96
C ALA A 321 -17.45 55.57 -5.99
N GLY A 322 -18.40 56.49 -5.82
CA GLY A 322 -18.50 57.72 -6.59
C GLY A 322 -17.40 58.69 -6.19
N ARG A 323 -16.84 59.42 -7.16
CA ARG A 323 -15.71 60.35 -6.93
C ARG A 323 -16.07 61.37 -5.83
N ASP A 324 -15.28 61.38 -4.75
CA ASP A 324 -15.40 62.30 -3.61
C ASP A 324 -16.81 62.43 -3.01
N SER A 325 -17.62 61.37 -3.13
CA SER A 325 -19.03 61.36 -2.73
C SER A 325 -19.33 60.05 -1.99
N ALA A 326 -20.19 60.09 -0.96
CA ALA A 326 -20.74 58.88 -0.33
C ALA A 326 -21.78 58.17 -1.22
N THR A 327 -21.68 58.33 -2.54
CA THR A 327 -22.57 57.79 -3.56
C THR A 327 -21.84 56.73 -4.37
N ARG A 328 -22.59 55.96 -5.15
CA ARG A 328 -22.06 54.84 -5.93
C ARG A 328 -21.56 55.29 -7.31
N GLY A 329 -20.44 54.74 -7.76
CA GLY A 329 -19.92 54.91 -9.11
C GLY A 329 -20.58 53.95 -10.11
N PRO A 330 -20.48 54.21 -11.43
CA PRO A 330 -21.07 53.34 -12.44
C PRO A 330 -20.42 51.94 -12.41
N LEU A 331 -21.22 50.92 -12.72
CA LEU A 331 -20.74 49.57 -12.98
C LEU A 331 -19.80 49.61 -14.19
N GLU A 332 -18.61 49.01 -14.07
CA GLU A 332 -17.72 48.86 -15.22
C GLU A 332 -18.35 47.93 -16.28
N PRO A 333 -18.10 48.16 -17.59
CA PRO A 333 -18.77 47.41 -18.66
C PRO A 333 -18.70 45.90 -18.45
N GLY A 334 -19.86 45.24 -18.47
CA GLY A 334 -20.00 43.79 -18.20
C GLY A 334 -19.60 42.87 -19.37
N ARG A 335 -18.98 43.42 -20.42
CA ARG A 335 -18.41 42.65 -21.54
C ARG A 335 -16.90 42.65 -21.42
N GLY A 336 -16.29 41.47 -21.41
CA GLY A 336 -14.86 41.38 -21.22
C GLY A 336 -14.34 39.96 -21.23
N ALA A 337 -13.01 39.85 -21.25
CA ALA A 337 -12.28 38.61 -21.05
C ALA A 337 -11.47 38.72 -19.77
N TRP A 338 -11.29 37.60 -19.08
CA TRP A 338 -10.44 37.53 -17.91
C TRP A 338 -9.66 36.23 -17.83
N LEU A 339 -8.54 36.30 -17.13
CA LEU A 339 -7.68 35.17 -16.77
C LEU A 339 -7.43 35.23 -15.27
N ARG A 340 -7.50 34.08 -14.60
CA ARG A 340 -7.23 33.92 -13.17
C ARG A 340 -6.29 32.73 -12.96
N LEU A 341 -5.31 32.92 -12.09
CA LEU A 341 -4.47 31.87 -11.53
C LEU A 341 -4.78 31.76 -10.04
N SER A 342 -5.08 30.55 -9.57
CA SER A 342 -5.18 30.24 -8.16
C SER A 342 -4.17 29.16 -7.77
N GLY A 343 -3.69 29.23 -6.54
CA GLY A 343 -2.89 28.19 -5.91
C GLY A 343 -3.33 28.02 -4.47
N ASP A 344 -3.36 26.78 -4.00
CA ASP A 344 -3.73 26.41 -2.64
C ASP A 344 -2.76 25.39 -2.08
N ARG A 345 -2.46 25.51 -0.79
CA ARG A 345 -1.79 24.47 -0.01
C ARG A 345 -2.51 24.29 1.32
N SER A 346 -2.76 23.05 1.71
CA SER A 346 -3.37 22.75 3.00
C SER A 346 -2.81 21.50 3.65
N ASP A 347 -2.79 21.49 4.98
CA ASP A 347 -2.57 20.32 5.84
C ASP A 347 -3.92 19.92 6.42
N VAL A 348 -4.31 18.66 6.15
CA VAL A 348 -5.62 18.14 6.51
C VAL A 348 -5.48 16.82 7.26
N LYS A 349 -6.12 16.80 8.42
CA LYS A 349 -6.33 15.64 9.29
C LYS A 349 -7.85 15.49 9.46
N PRO A 350 -8.44 14.38 9.00
CA PRO A 350 -9.87 14.12 9.21
C PRO A 350 -10.20 14.01 10.70
N ASP A 351 -11.43 14.35 11.07
CA ASP A 351 -11.94 14.21 12.44
C ASP A 351 -12.07 12.73 12.82
N THR A 352 -12.51 11.91 11.87
CA THR A 352 -12.47 10.44 11.95
C THR A 352 -11.93 9.86 10.65
N SER A 353 -11.14 8.79 10.74
CA SER A 353 -10.60 8.09 9.57
C SER A 353 -10.44 6.61 9.86
N ALA A 354 -10.84 5.78 8.90
CA ALA A 354 -10.68 4.34 8.93
C ALA A 354 -9.21 3.91 8.92
N SER A 355 -8.33 4.63 8.21
CA SER A 355 -6.89 4.30 8.14
C SER A 355 -5.99 5.22 8.96
N SER A 356 -6.58 6.13 9.74
CA SER A 356 -5.86 7.20 10.46
C SER A 356 -4.98 8.05 9.53
N ALA A 357 -5.47 8.31 8.31
CA ALA A 357 -4.75 9.06 7.30
C ALA A 357 -4.63 10.54 7.65
N SER A 358 -3.53 11.16 7.23
CA SER A 358 -3.39 12.61 7.11
C SER A 358 -2.73 12.95 5.79
N PHE A 359 -2.99 14.14 5.26
CA PHE A 359 -2.39 14.53 3.98
C PHE A 359 -2.15 16.03 3.85
N GLU A 360 -1.14 16.36 3.05
CA GLU A 360 -0.89 17.71 2.57
C GLU A 360 -1.32 17.83 1.11
N THR A 361 -2.15 18.82 0.79
CA THR A 361 -2.49 19.12 -0.61
C THR A 361 -1.72 20.32 -1.12
N THR A 362 -1.40 20.30 -2.41
CA THR A 362 -0.93 21.47 -3.14
C THR A 362 -1.58 21.47 -4.52
N SER A 363 -2.21 22.60 -4.87
CA SER A 363 -2.96 22.74 -6.11
C SER A 363 -2.64 24.04 -6.82
N TRP A 364 -2.83 24.04 -8.13
CA TRP A 364 -2.90 25.27 -8.92
C TRP A 364 -3.92 25.11 -10.05
N GLN A 365 -4.57 26.21 -10.40
CA GLN A 365 -5.55 26.26 -11.48
C GLN A 365 -5.42 27.55 -12.29
N LEU A 366 -5.37 27.39 -13.62
CA LEU A 366 -5.56 28.47 -14.58
C LEU A 366 -7.02 28.45 -15.05
N GLN A 367 -7.69 29.58 -14.96
CA GLN A 367 -9.06 29.77 -15.42
C GLN A 367 -9.13 30.95 -16.39
N ALA A 368 -9.86 30.77 -17.48
CA ALA A 368 -10.17 31.81 -18.44
C ALA A 368 -11.68 31.97 -18.54
N GLY A 369 -12.15 33.21 -18.69
CA GLY A 369 -13.57 33.49 -18.83
C GLY A 369 -13.87 34.59 -19.83
N LEU A 370 -15.06 34.51 -20.39
CA LEU A 370 -15.67 35.54 -21.23
C LEU A 370 -17.01 35.93 -20.63
N ASP A 371 -17.21 37.22 -20.48
CA ASP A 371 -18.43 37.79 -19.90
C ASP A 371 -19.19 38.60 -20.94
N ALA A 372 -20.51 38.52 -20.86
CA ALA A 372 -21.44 39.26 -21.68
C ALA A 372 -22.52 39.93 -20.81
N LEU A 373 -22.77 41.20 -21.11
CA LEU A 373 -23.90 41.94 -20.54
C LEU A 373 -25.17 41.61 -21.34
N VAL A 374 -26.18 41.07 -20.65
CA VAL A 374 -27.36 40.48 -21.29
C VAL A 374 -28.64 41.29 -21.04
N ARG A 375 -28.79 41.96 -19.89
CA ARG A 375 -29.99 42.76 -19.60
C ARG A 375 -29.77 43.85 -18.55
N GLU A 376 -30.07 45.10 -18.91
CA GLU A 376 -30.36 46.19 -17.96
C GLU A 376 -31.83 46.10 -17.57
N GLY A 377 -32.13 45.84 -16.29
CA GLY A 377 -33.49 45.90 -15.73
C GLY A 377 -33.70 47.17 -14.90
N GLU A 378 -34.92 47.41 -14.41
CA GLU A 378 -35.25 48.61 -13.63
C GLU A 378 -34.44 48.77 -12.31
N ASN A 379 -33.86 47.68 -11.79
CA ASN A 379 -33.18 47.65 -10.47
C ASN A 379 -31.77 47.03 -10.50
N GLY A 380 -31.18 46.85 -11.69
CA GLY A 380 -29.81 46.32 -11.81
C GLY A 380 -29.53 45.59 -13.12
N VAL A 381 -28.33 45.02 -13.21
CA VAL A 381 -27.76 44.48 -14.45
C VAL A 381 -27.31 43.03 -14.27
N TRP A 382 -27.59 42.20 -15.26
CA TRP A 382 -27.06 40.83 -15.35
C TRP A 382 -25.84 40.73 -16.25
N VAL A 383 -24.79 40.09 -15.74
CA VAL A 383 -23.61 39.65 -16.50
C VAL A 383 -23.59 38.13 -16.50
N LEU A 384 -23.58 37.53 -17.69
CA LEU A 384 -23.43 36.08 -17.85
C LEU A 384 -22.05 35.79 -18.40
N GLY A 385 -21.43 34.70 -17.96
CA GLY A 385 -20.13 34.29 -18.44
C GLY A 385 -20.00 32.80 -18.69
N ALA A 386 -19.01 32.45 -19.48
CA ALA A 386 -18.57 31.08 -19.70
C ALA A 386 -17.08 30.97 -19.34
N THR A 387 -16.71 29.87 -18.70
CA THR A 387 -15.35 29.63 -18.23
C THR A 387 -14.78 28.32 -18.75
N ALA A 388 -13.47 28.28 -18.90
CA ALA A 388 -12.69 27.07 -19.07
C ALA A 388 -11.52 27.09 -18.09
N GLN A 389 -11.20 25.94 -17.50
CA GLN A 389 -10.11 25.84 -16.54
C GLN A 389 -9.29 24.57 -16.72
N PHE A 390 -8.01 24.69 -16.42
CA PHE A 390 -7.07 23.59 -16.32
C PHE A 390 -6.32 23.72 -15.01
N GLY A 391 -6.13 22.61 -14.31
CA GLY A 391 -5.39 22.61 -13.05
C GLY A 391 -4.73 21.29 -12.73
N ARG A 392 -3.87 21.33 -11.72
CA ARG A 392 -3.28 20.15 -11.11
C ARG A 392 -3.43 20.22 -9.60
N ILE A 393 -3.59 19.05 -9.00
CA ILE A 393 -3.57 18.87 -7.56
C ILE A 393 -2.65 17.71 -7.23
N THR A 394 -1.99 17.80 -6.09
CA THR A 394 -1.23 16.70 -5.53
C THR A 394 -1.52 16.60 -4.05
N GLY A 395 -1.78 15.39 -3.57
CA GLY A 395 -1.92 15.06 -2.17
C GLY A 395 -0.81 14.12 -1.74
N ASP A 396 0.01 14.53 -0.78
CA ASP A 396 0.99 13.67 -0.12
C ASP A 396 0.35 13.10 1.15
N VAL A 397 0.12 11.79 1.17
CA VAL A 397 -0.67 11.06 2.18
C VAL A 397 0.27 10.27 3.08
N SER A 398 -0.05 10.20 4.37
CA SER A 398 0.67 9.36 5.33
C SER A 398 -0.24 8.78 6.40
N ASN A 399 0.12 7.57 6.85
CA ASN A 399 -0.34 6.97 8.10
C ASN A 399 0.85 6.31 8.82
N SER A 400 0.60 5.54 9.88
CA SER A 400 1.68 4.86 10.63
C SER A 400 2.36 3.71 9.88
N VAL A 401 1.78 3.23 8.78
CA VAL A 401 2.30 2.10 7.98
C VAL A 401 3.16 2.61 6.83
N GLY A 402 2.77 3.70 6.18
CA GLY A 402 3.51 4.22 5.04
C GLY A 402 3.03 5.57 4.52
N THR A 403 3.61 5.94 3.40
CA THR A 403 3.31 7.17 2.67
C THR A 403 2.86 6.88 1.25
N GLY A 404 2.19 7.84 0.64
CA GLY A 404 1.76 7.77 -0.74
C GLY A 404 1.46 9.13 -1.34
N ARG A 405 1.17 9.13 -2.63
CA ARG A 405 0.93 10.33 -3.43
C ARG A 405 -0.28 10.12 -4.33
N ILE A 406 -1.16 11.11 -4.33
CA ILE A 406 -2.29 11.24 -5.25
C ILE A 406 -1.98 12.40 -6.19
N SER A 407 -1.99 12.18 -7.50
CA SER A 407 -1.77 13.24 -8.49
C SER A 407 -2.98 13.37 -9.40
N GLY A 408 -3.56 14.56 -9.47
CA GLY A 408 -4.73 14.84 -10.30
C GLY A 408 -4.45 15.89 -11.37
N ARG A 409 -5.04 15.73 -12.56
CA ARG A 409 -5.09 16.74 -13.62
C ARG A 409 -6.54 16.94 -14.07
N GLY A 410 -7.00 18.18 -14.02
CA GLY A 410 -8.39 18.54 -14.31
C GLY A 410 -8.50 19.43 -15.55
N LEU A 411 -9.48 19.15 -16.39
CA LEU A 411 -9.97 20.07 -17.42
C LEU A 411 -11.47 20.29 -17.19
N GLY A 412 -11.86 21.55 -17.04
CA GLY A 412 -13.25 21.89 -16.72
C GLY A 412 -13.81 23.02 -17.56
N LEU A 413 -15.13 23.05 -17.61
CA LEU A 413 -15.94 24.12 -18.20
C LEU A 413 -16.95 24.59 -17.16
N GLY A 414 -17.31 25.87 -17.23
CA GLY A 414 -18.28 26.45 -16.31
C GLY A 414 -19.12 27.55 -16.91
N LEU A 415 -20.17 27.92 -16.19
CA LEU A 415 -21.03 29.05 -16.47
C LEU A 415 -21.16 29.90 -15.22
N THR A 416 -21.28 31.21 -15.44
CA THR A 416 -21.46 32.19 -14.37
C THR A 416 -22.63 33.09 -14.68
N GLY A 417 -23.31 33.56 -13.62
CA GLY A 417 -24.37 34.54 -13.71
C GLY A 417 -24.32 35.46 -12.52
N THR A 418 -23.96 36.72 -12.75
CA THR A 418 -23.88 37.73 -11.70
C THR A 418 -24.90 38.83 -11.92
N TRP A 419 -25.76 39.03 -10.94
CA TRP A 419 -26.63 40.18 -10.85
C TRP A 419 -26.00 41.26 -9.97
N TYR A 420 -25.88 42.45 -10.52
CA TYR A 420 -25.45 43.65 -9.82
C TYR A 420 -26.64 44.58 -9.62
N GLY A 421 -27.08 44.73 -8.36
CA GLY A 421 -28.13 45.66 -8.01
C GLY A 421 -27.65 47.10 -7.96
N ASP A 422 -28.54 48.04 -8.28
CA ASP A 422 -28.21 49.47 -8.28
C ASP A 422 -27.90 50.00 -6.87
N ALA A 423 -28.50 49.40 -5.84
CA ALA A 423 -28.30 49.76 -4.44
C ALA A 423 -27.10 49.08 -3.76
N GLY A 424 -26.43 48.12 -4.42
CA GLY A 424 -25.21 47.50 -3.87
C GLY A 424 -25.25 46.09 -3.40
N SER A 425 -26.42 45.49 -3.49
CA SER A 425 -26.53 44.05 -3.42
C SER A 425 -26.00 43.42 -4.70
N TYR A 426 -25.43 42.23 -4.57
CA TYR A 426 -25.18 41.34 -5.69
C TYR A 426 -25.65 39.92 -5.38
N LEU A 427 -25.90 39.17 -6.43
CA LEU A 427 -26.06 37.72 -6.42
C LEU A 427 -25.12 37.15 -7.47
N ASP A 428 -24.25 36.23 -7.09
CA ASP A 428 -23.38 35.50 -8.00
C ASP A 428 -23.73 34.01 -8.00
N LEU A 429 -23.86 33.44 -9.19
CA LEU A 429 -24.15 32.02 -9.41
C LEU A 429 -23.04 31.41 -10.25
N GLN A 430 -22.57 30.23 -9.85
CA GLN A 430 -21.51 29.50 -10.54
C GLN A 430 -21.88 28.03 -10.71
N THR A 431 -21.52 27.47 -11.86
CA THR A 431 -21.51 26.03 -12.09
C THR A 431 -20.26 25.62 -12.85
N GLN A 432 -19.71 24.46 -12.49
CA GLN A 432 -18.51 23.91 -13.08
C GLN A 432 -18.61 22.40 -13.20
N VAL A 433 -18.18 21.86 -14.33
CA VAL A 433 -17.93 20.43 -14.54
C VAL A 433 -16.47 20.24 -14.88
N THR A 434 -15.74 19.42 -14.12
CA THR A 434 -14.33 19.12 -14.34
C THR A 434 -14.16 17.62 -14.58
N ARG A 435 -13.54 17.24 -15.70
CA ARG A 435 -13.03 15.87 -15.92
C ARG A 435 -11.64 15.78 -15.34
N ILE A 436 -11.40 14.75 -14.53
CA ILE A 436 -10.18 14.55 -13.77
C ILE A 436 -9.55 13.23 -14.20
N ARG A 437 -8.24 13.26 -14.45
CA ARG A 437 -7.38 12.08 -14.55
C ARG A 437 -6.52 12.02 -13.30
N ALA A 438 -6.51 10.88 -12.62
CA ALA A 438 -5.81 10.70 -11.34
C ALA A 438 -4.88 9.47 -11.34
N ASP A 439 -3.73 9.65 -10.71
CA ASP A 439 -2.66 8.66 -10.58
C ASP A 439 -2.35 8.47 -9.08
N TYR A 440 -2.07 7.23 -8.67
CA TYR A 440 -1.87 6.82 -7.27
C TYR A 440 -0.57 6.04 -7.10
N GLU A 441 0.25 6.47 -6.15
CA GLU A 441 1.55 5.87 -5.84
C GLU A 441 1.68 5.62 -4.33
N ALA A 442 2.19 4.45 -3.94
CA ALA A 442 2.53 4.12 -2.56
C ALA A 442 4.04 3.95 -2.40
N GLY A 443 4.61 4.41 -1.28
CA GLY A 443 6.04 4.27 -1.00
C GLY A 443 6.52 2.81 -1.01
N SER A 444 5.70 1.89 -0.50
CA SER A 444 6.03 0.46 -0.38
C SER A 444 5.82 -0.35 -1.67
N PHE A 445 4.94 0.11 -2.57
CA PHE A 445 4.50 -0.65 -3.75
C PHE A 445 4.75 0.04 -5.10
N GLY A 446 5.23 1.29 -5.08
CA GLY A 446 5.36 2.10 -6.28
C GLY A 446 4.00 2.52 -6.84
N THR A 447 3.87 2.50 -8.17
CA THR A 447 2.61 2.87 -8.84
C THR A 447 1.51 1.85 -8.56
N LEU A 448 0.44 2.31 -7.92
CA LEU A 448 -0.76 1.51 -7.67
C LEU A 448 -1.72 1.56 -8.87
N ALA A 449 -1.98 2.75 -9.40
CA ALA A 449 -2.79 2.92 -10.60
C ALA A 449 -2.43 4.24 -11.32
N ASP A 450 -2.48 4.23 -12.65
CA ASP A 450 -2.18 5.38 -13.51
C ASP A 450 -3.37 5.66 -14.44
N GLY A 451 -3.79 6.92 -14.52
CA GLY A 451 -4.79 7.37 -15.46
C GLY A 451 -6.22 6.95 -15.15
N THR A 452 -6.57 6.84 -13.86
CA THR A 452 -7.96 6.66 -13.42
C THR A 452 -8.79 7.91 -13.71
N HIS A 453 -10.12 7.78 -13.80
CA HIS A 453 -10.99 8.88 -14.20
C HIS A 453 -11.98 9.24 -13.08
N ALA A 454 -12.18 10.55 -12.89
CA ALA A 454 -13.23 11.07 -12.04
C ALA A 454 -13.87 12.31 -12.68
N THR A 455 -15.06 12.67 -12.21
CA THR A 455 -15.78 13.87 -12.65
C THR A 455 -16.26 14.64 -11.43
N ALA A 456 -15.92 15.91 -11.37
CA ALA A 456 -16.41 16.83 -10.36
C ALA A 456 -17.49 17.75 -10.95
N LEU A 457 -18.62 17.88 -10.25
CA LEU A 457 -19.66 18.87 -10.50
C LEU A 457 -19.71 19.82 -9.31
N ALA A 458 -19.61 21.12 -9.54
CA ALA A 458 -19.69 22.15 -8.51
C ALA A 458 -20.77 23.18 -8.82
N LEU A 459 -21.47 23.65 -7.79
CA LEU A 459 -22.48 24.70 -7.82
C LEU A 459 -22.23 25.67 -6.67
N SER A 460 -22.36 26.98 -6.92
CA SER A 460 -22.30 27.97 -5.84
C SER A 460 -23.27 29.11 -6.06
N ALA A 461 -23.79 29.62 -4.94
CA ALA A 461 -24.53 30.87 -4.87
C ALA A 461 -23.91 31.77 -3.79
N GLU A 462 -23.55 33.00 -4.16
CA GLU A 462 -23.04 34.02 -3.26
C GLU A 462 -23.93 35.27 -3.29
N VAL A 463 -24.19 35.83 -2.12
CA VAL A 463 -24.86 37.11 -1.97
C VAL A 463 -24.02 38.04 -1.12
N GLY A 464 -24.03 39.32 -1.43
CA GLY A 464 -23.37 40.32 -0.62
C GLY A 464 -23.96 41.70 -0.83
N HIS A 465 -23.59 42.64 0.04
CA HIS A 465 -24.03 44.02 -0.06
C HIS A 465 -22.91 44.98 0.30
N ARG A 466 -22.62 45.93 -0.59
CA ARG A 466 -21.55 46.92 -0.39
C ARG A 466 -22.10 48.20 0.28
N TYR A 467 -21.87 48.34 1.58
CA TYR A 467 -22.20 49.54 2.35
C TYR A 467 -21.07 50.57 2.27
N ILE A 468 -21.34 51.73 1.65
CA ILE A 468 -20.39 52.85 1.63
C ILE A 468 -20.40 53.52 3.01
N THR A 469 -19.29 53.45 3.74
CA THR A 469 -19.17 53.99 5.11
C THR A 469 -18.49 55.35 5.17
N GLY A 470 -17.85 55.76 4.07
CA GLY A 470 -17.16 57.04 3.94
C GLY A 470 -16.71 57.29 2.49
N PRO A 471 -16.02 58.41 2.21
CA PRO A 471 -15.63 58.78 0.84
C PRO A 471 -14.75 57.75 0.12
N ASN A 472 -13.97 56.96 0.87
CA ASN A 472 -13.01 55.99 0.36
C ASN A 472 -13.17 54.61 1.02
N THR A 473 -14.25 54.38 1.78
CA THR A 473 -14.37 53.18 2.62
C THR A 473 -15.70 52.49 2.42
N ALA A 474 -15.66 51.16 2.41
CA ALA A 474 -16.86 50.35 2.37
C ALA A 474 -16.75 49.12 3.27
N LEU A 475 -17.90 48.65 3.74
CA LEU A 475 -18.06 47.35 4.40
C LEU A 475 -18.88 46.44 3.49
N VAL A 476 -18.43 45.21 3.30
CA VAL A 476 -19.07 44.22 2.43
C VAL A 476 -19.32 42.93 3.22
N PRO A 477 -20.46 42.82 3.92
CA PRO A 477 -20.95 41.52 4.36
C PRO A 477 -21.34 40.68 3.16
N GLN A 478 -21.00 39.40 3.23
CA GLN A 478 -21.24 38.42 2.18
C GLN A 478 -21.48 37.03 2.77
N ALA A 479 -22.24 36.22 2.04
CA ALA A 479 -22.50 34.84 2.37
C ALA A 479 -22.51 34.01 1.09
N GLN A 480 -21.98 32.79 1.18
CA GLN A 480 -21.88 31.88 0.06
C GLN A 480 -22.27 30.47 0.50
N LEU A 481 -22.94 29.74 -0.37
CA LEU A 481 -23.15 28.31 -0.25
C LEU A 481 -22.55 27.65 -1.50
N SER A 482 -21.70 26.66 -1.32
CA SER A 482 -21.16 25.82 -2.38
C SER A 482 -21.51 24.37 -2.14
N TRP A 483 -21.91 23.68 -3.20
CA TRP A 483 -22.14 22.25 -3.21
C TRP A 483 -21.32 21.62 -4.31
N ALA A 484 -20.70 20.49 -4.04
CA ALA A 484 -19.96 19.72 -5.02
C ALA A 484 -20.26 18.23 -4.93
N ARG A 485 -20.02 17.53 -6.03
CA ARG A 485 -20.03 16.07 -6.12
C ARG A 485 -18.86 15.59 -6.95
N LEU A 486 -18.08 14.67 -6.40
CA LEU A 486 -17.09 13.86 -7.09
C LEU A 486 -17.68 12.49 -7.40
N SER A 487 -17.51 12.04 -8.64
CA SER A 487 -17.83 10.67 -9.06
C SER A 487 -16.58 10.05 -9.68
N GLY A 488 -16.04 9.01 -9.05
CA GLY A 488 -14.90 8.24 -9.58
C GLY A 488 -15.36 6.97 -10.28
N ASP A 489 -14.66 6.58 -11.34
CA ASP A 489 -14.84 5.27 -11.96
C ASP A 489 -14.11 4.20 -11.14
N ALA A 490 -14.74 3.05 -10.93
CA ALA A 490 -14.08 1.91 -10.27
C ALA A 490 -12.93 1.36 -11.14
N PHE A 491 -11.86 0.88 -10.51
CA PHE A 491 -10.67 0.34 -11.17
C PHE A 491 -10.03 -0.79 -10.37
N THR A 492 -9.06 -1.47 -10.98
CA THR A 492 -8.21 -2.47 -10.31
C THR A 492 -6.78 -1.95 -10.26
N ASP A 493 -6.15 -1.99 -9.07
CA ASP A 493 -4.78 -1.54 -8.88
C ASP A 493 -3.74 -2.60 -9.29
N SER A 494 -2.46 -2.25 -9.24
CA SER A 494 -1.33 -3.14 -9.58
C SER A 494 -1.15 -4.31 -8.61
N LEU A 495 -1.76 -4.25 -7.43
CA LEU A 495 -1.78 -5.32 -6.43
C LEU A 495 -3.00 -6.26 -6.60
N GLY A 496 -3.87 -5.98 -7.57
CA GLY A 496 -5.08 -6.74 -7.86
C GLY A 496 -6.28 -6.39 -6.96
N ASN A 497 -6.23 -5.29 -6.22
CA ASN A 497 -7.34 -4.81 -5.41
C ASN A 497 -8.40 -4.14 -6.29
N SER A 498 -9.69 -4.35 -5.96
CA SER A 498 -10.79 -3.62 -6.58
C SER A 498 -11.03 -2.33 -5.80
N VAL A 499 -10.94 -1.18 -6.46
CA VAL A 499 -11.13 0.14 -5.84
C VAL A 499 -12.36 0.80 -6.45
N ASP A 500 -13.33 1.14 -5.61
CA ASP A 500 -14.50 1.93 -5.98
C ASP A 500 -14.50 3.25 -5.18
N PRO A 501 -14.05 4.36 -5.79
CA PRO A 501 -14.10 5.68 -5.16
C PRO A 501 -15.52 6.19 -4.89
N GLY A 502 -16.54 5.59 -5.52
CA GLY A 502 -17.93 5.94 -5.31
C GLY A 502 -18.29 7.38 -5.65
N ASN A 503 -19.27 7.91 -4.90
CA ASN A 503 -19.75 9.29 -5.02
C ASN A 503 -19.56 10.01 -3.70
N ASN A 504 -18.75 11.07 -3.72
CA ASN A 504 -18.46 11.88 -2.55
C ASN A 504 -19.00 13.29 -2.79
N THR A 505 -19.55 13.93 -1.76
CA THR A 505 -20.19 15.25 -1.90
C THR A 505 -19.65 16.22 -0.87
N SER A 506 -19.46 17.48 -1.29
CA SER A 506 -19.14 18.58 -0.40
C SER A 506 -20.30 19.57 -0.28
N LEU A 507 -20.53 20.12 0.91
CA LEU A 507 -21.46 21.24 1.13
C LEU A 507 -20.85 22.25 2.10
N THR A 508 -20.41 23.40 1.60
CA THR A 508 -19.71 24.41 2.40
C THR A 508 -20.50 25.72 2.44
N GLY A 509 -20.76 26.21 3.64
CA GLY A 509 -21.28 27.55 3.88
C GLY A 509 -20.17 28.51 4.30
N ARG A 510 -20.14 29.72 3.73
CA ARG A 510 -19.22 30.80 4.11
C ARG A 510 -20.02 32.04 4.50
N VAL A 511 -19.61 32.69 5.59
CA VAL A 511 -20.05 34.05 5.94
C VAL A 511 -18.82 34.90 6.13
N GLY A 512 -18.79 36.07 5.50
CA GLY A 512 -17.63 36.95 5.49
C GLY A 512 -17.97 38.43 5.65
N LEU A 513 -16.99 39.19 6.12
CA LEU A 513 -17.05 40.65 6.17
C LEU A 513 -15.73 41.22 5.64
N ALA A 514 -15.80 41.99 4.55
CA ALA A 514 -14.66 42.72 4.02
C ALA A 514 -14.73 44.21 4.39
N TYR A 515 -13.59 44.78 4.73
CA TYR A 515 -13.39 46.22 4.83
C TYR A 515 -12.52 46.68 3.66
N GLU A 516 -13.07 47.56 2.83
CA GLU A 516 -12.42 48.07 1.63
C GLU A 516 -11.95 49.50 1.82
N TYR A 517 -10.76 49.81 1.27
CA TYR A 517 -10.21 51.14 1.17
C TYR A 517 -9.85 51.47 -0.29
N GLU A 518 -10.42 52.56 -0.80
CA GLU A 518 -10.24 53.07 -2.16
C GLU A 518 -9.29 54.29 -2.16
N TYR A 519 -8.08 54.15 -2.72
CA TYR A 519 -7.02 55.17 -2.64
C TYR A 519 -7.29 56.45 -3.43
N SER A 520 -7.60 57.56 -2.75
CA SER A 520 -7.93 58.85 -3.39
C SER A 520 -6.80 59.58 -4.12
N GLU A 521 -5.54 59.22 -3.92
CA GLU A 521 -4.39 59.90 -4.53
C GLU A 521 -3.49 58.96 -5.36
N GLY A 522 -3.94 57.72 -5.65
CA GLY A 522 -3.20 56.73 -6.43
C GLY A 522 -1.83 56.36 -5.84
N TRP A 523 -1.73 55.20 -5.19
CA TRP A 523 -0.48 54.65 -4.66
C TRP A 523 0.54 54.33 -5.76
N LEU A 524 0.11 53.81 -6.92
CA LEU A 524 1.00 53.40 -8.02
C LEU A 524 1.02 54.40 -9.19
N PHE A 525 -0.08 55.11 -9.44
CA PHE A 525 -0.23 55.99 -10.60
C PHE A 525 -0.38 57.49 -10.28
N GLY A 526 -0.25 57.89 -9.00
CA GLY A 526 -0.36 59.28 -8.55
C GLY A 526 -1.80 59.83 -8.55
N ASP A 527 -1.93 61.11 -8.19
CA ASP A 527 -3.19 61.76 -7.77
C ASP A 527 -4.41 61.44 -8.67
N ARG A 528 -5.50 60.88 -8.09
CA ARG A 528 -6.78 60.60 -8.80
C ARG A 528 -7.34 61.84 -9.50
N LYS A 529 -6.95 63.06 -9.10
CA LYS A 529 -7.41 64.31 -9.71
C LYS A 529 -6.83 64.56 -11.11
N ALA A 530 -5.62 64.09 -11.40
CA ALA A 530 -4.91 64.41 -12.65
C ALA A 530 -5.34 63.57 -13.87
N ALA A 531 -5.88 62.36 -13.68
CA ALA A 531 -6.10 61.38 -14.76
C ALA A 531 -7.53 61.33 -15.36
N GLY A 532 -8.43 62.22 -14.94
CA GLY A 532 -9.85 62.18 -15.33
C GLY A 532 -10.67 61.10 -14.60
N PRO A 533 -12.02 61.14 -14.67
CA PRO A 533 -12.88 60.46 -13.68
C PRO A 533 -12.87 58.92 -13.65
N GLN A 534 -12.24 58.25 -14.61
CA GLN A 534 -12.34 56.78 -14.77
C GLN A 534 -11.06 56.06 -15.24
N ARG A 535 -9.89 56.72 -15.34
CA ARG A 535 -8.72 56.05 -15.95
C ARG A 535 -7.91 55.16 -15.03
N HIS A 536 -7.77 55.53 -13.75
CA HIS A 536 -7.02 54.74 -12.77
C HIS A 536 -7.79 54.65 -11.46
N ARG A 537 -7.96 53.43 -10.93
CA ARG A 537 -8.58 53.17 -9.63
C ARG A 537 -7.82 52.10 -8.90
N GLU A 538 -7.72 52.23 -7.58
CA GLU A 538 -6.95 51.33 -6.74
C GLU A 538 -7.74 51.08 -5.45
N LYS A 539 -7.81 49.81 -5.05
CA LYS A 539 -8.49 49.33 -3.85
C LYS A 539 -7.60 48.33 -3.13
N ALA A 540 -7.56 48.41 -1.81
CA ALA A 540 -7.11 47.33 -0.94
C ALA A 540 -8.25 46.92 0.00
N TYR A 541 -8.26 45.68 0.45
CA TYR A 541 -9.21 45.22 1.45
C TYR A 541 -8.59 44.17 2.37
N VAL A 542 -9.19 44.06 3.55
CA VAL A 542 -9.00 42.95 4.48
C VAL A 542 -10.35 42.28 4.65
N ILE A 543 -10.35 40.95 4.71
CA ILE A 543 -11.54 40.13 4.81
C ILE A 543 -11.35 39.10 5.92
N GLY A 544 -12.40 38.91 6.72
CA GLY A 544 -12.52 37.76 7.63
C GLY A 544 -13.69 36.89 7.21
N ASN A 545 -13.48 35.57 7.18
CA ASN A 545 -14.49 34.58 6.84
C ASN A 545 -14.61 33.51 7.94
N LEU A 546 -15.83 33.02 8.12
CA LEU A 546 -16.13 31.78 8.80
C LEU A 546 -16.70 30.81 7.76
N LEU A 547 -16.08 29.64 7.61
CA LEU A 547 -16.54 28.58 6.74
C LEU A 547 -16.99 27.39 7.59
N ARG A 548 -18.09 26.75 7.21
CA ARG A 548 -18.53 25.50 7.80
C ARG A 548 -18.76 24.49 6.69
N ASP A 549 -18.09 23.36 6.82
CA ASP A 549 -18.33 22.18 6.01
C ASP A 549 -19.43 21.32 6.67
N PHE A 550 -20.46 21.01 5.90
CA PHE A 550 -21.64 20.21 6.25
C PHE A 550 -21.70 18.89 5.46
N SER A 551 -20.59 18.49 4.86
CA SER A 551 -20.48 17.26 4.08
C SER A 551 -20.78 16.04 4.93
N ALA A 552 -21.31 15.00 4.29
CA ALA A 552 -21.31 13.67 4.88
C ALA A 552 -19.91 13.06 4.76
N ASP A 553 -19.64 12.01 5.53
CA ASP A 553 -18.39 11.25 5.45
C ASP A 553 -18.08 10.86 4.00
N SER A 554 -16.82 11.05 3.61
CA SER A 554 -16.26 10.49 2.39
C SER A 554 -16.22 8.97 2.52
N ARG A 555 -16.58 8.24 1.47
CA ARG A 555 -16.56 6.76 1.44
C ARG A 555 -15.92 6.24 0.16
N VAL A 556 -15.03 5.26 0.33
CA VAL A 556 -14.37 4.52 -0.74
C VAL A 556 -14.40 3.03 -0.39
N THR A 557 -14.66 2.16 -1.36
CA THR A 557 -14.60 0.72 -1.14
C THR A 557 -13.31 0.14 -1.72
N LEU A 558 -12.52 -0.52 -0.88
CA LEU A 558 -11.27 -1.20 -1.25
C LEU A 558 -11.42 -2.71 -1.01
N SER A 559 -11.47 -3.48 -2.10
CA SER A 559 -11.64 -4.94 -2.09
C SER A 559 -12.81 -5.43 -1.21
N GLY A 560 -13.89 -4.65 -1.15
CA GLY A 560 -15.08 -4.94 -0.34
C GLY A 560 -15.08 -4.31 1.06
N THR A 561 -13.96 -3.75 1.51
CA THR A 561 -13.86 -2.99 2.76
C THR A 561 -14.21 -1.53 2.51
N GLU A 562 -15.17 -0.98 3.27
CA GLU A 562 -15.49 0.43 3.23
C GLU A 562 -14.48 1.24 4.07
N LEU A 563 -13.89 2.26 3.47
CA LEU A 563 -13.02 3.24 4.09
C LEU A 563 -13.80 4.55 4.18
N ALA A 564 -14.05 5.02 5.40
CA ALA A 564 -14.82 6.23 5.66
C ALA A 564 -14.01 7.26 6.43
N ALA A 565 -14.09 8.52 5.99
CA ALA A 565 -13.44 9.66 6.64
C ALA A 565 -14.38 10.86 6.76
N ASP A 566 -14.37 11.50 7.93
CA ASP A 566 -15.10 12.75 8.17
C ASP A 566 -14.14 13.96 8.08
N TYR A 567 -14.41 14.84 7.11
CA TYR A 567 -13.66 16.08 6.91
C TYR A 567 -14.42 17.33 7.41
N GLY A 568 -15.66 17.17 7.87
CA GLY A 568 -16.59 18.25 8.19
C GLY A 568 -16.14 19.11 9.37
N ARG A 569 -15.74 20.35 9.10
CA ARG A 569 -15.21 21.26 10.13
C ARG A 569 -15.54 22.72 9.90
N THR A 570 -15.26 23.53 10.92
CA THR A 570 -15.40 24.98 10.92
C THR A 570 -14.03 25.63 10.76
N TRP A 571 -13.88 26.49 9.75
CA TRP A 571 -12.65 27.24 9.50
C TRP A 571 -12.83 28.73 9.77
N ALA A 572 -11.83 29.35 10.39
CA ALA A 572 -11.64 30.79 10.33
C ALA A 572 -10.61 31.11 9.26
N GLU A 573 -10.89 32.12 8.44
CA GLU A 573 -9.98 32.58 7.40
C GLU A 573 -9.82 34.09 7.47
N ILE A 574 -8.59 34.57 7.27
CA ILE A 574 -8.27 35.98 7.11
C ILE A 574 -7.53 36.18 5.79
N GLY A 575 -8.03 37.13 5.00
CA GLY A 575 -7.50 37.46 3.69
C GLY A 575 -7.15 38.93 3.55
N VAL A 576 -6.18 39.19 2.66
CA VAL A 576 -5.83 40.53 2.20
C VAL A 576 -5.81 40.52 0.68
N GLY A 577 -6.40 41.53 0.07
CA GLY A 577 -6.49 41.60 -1.37
C GLY A 577 -6.61 43.02 -1.90
N GLY A 578 -6.65 43.13 -3.22
CA GLY A 578 -6.73 44.43 -3.87
C GLY A 578 -7.04 44.34 -5.35
N SER A 579 -7.40 45.49 -5.92
CA SER A 579 -7.70 45.65 -7.34
C SER A 579 -7.13 46.96 -7.84
N ILE A 580 -6.54 46.91 -9.04
CA ILE A 580 -5.98 48.05 -9.75
C ILE A 580 -6.64 48.11 -11.13
N VAL A 581 -7.28 49.22 -11.45
CA VAL A 581 -7.83 49.53 -12.77
C VAL A 581 -6.87 50.48 -13.49
N TRP A 582 -6.52 50.13 -14.71
CA TRP A 582 -5.67 50.88 -15.62
C TRP A 582 -6.40 51.14 -16.94
N ASP A 583 -6.20 52.34 -17.51
CA ASP A 583 -6.84 52.85 -18.74
C ASP A 583 -8.38 52.81 -18.74
N GLY A 584 -9.00 52.61 -17.57
CA GLY A 584 -10.44 52.51 -17.38
C GLY A 584 -11.09 51.21 -17.86
N ASN A 585 -10.31 50.24 -18.35
CA ASN A 585 -10.87 48.99 -18.86
C ASN A 585 -10.01 47.75 -18.59
N LYS A 586 -8.87 47.88 -17.90
CA LYS A 586 -8.00 46.76 -17.54
C LYS A 586 -7.90 46.66 -16.03
N THR A 587 -8.16 45.50 -15.46
CA THR A 587 -8.13 45.29 -14.00
C THR A 587 -7.13 44.19 -13.68
N LEU A 588 -6.23 44.45 -12.75
CA LEU A 588 -5.42 43.44 -12.07
C LEU A 588 -5.94 43.31 -10.64
N TYR A 589 -6.16 42.09 -10.17
CA TYR A 589 -6.62 41.83 -8.81
C TYR A 589 -5.89 40.64 -8.21
N THR A 590 -5.80 40.61 -6.89
CA THR A 590 -5.16 39.52 -6.14
C THR A 590 -5.74 39.43 -4.74
N GLU A 591 -5.72 38.23 -4.18
CA GLU A 591 -6.03 37.95 -2.79
C GLU A 591 -5.05 36.89 -2.28
N THR A 592 -4.65 37.00 -1.02
CA THR A 592 -3.97 35.95 -0.27
C THR A 592 -4.73 35.74 1.02
N ALA A 593 -5.03 34.49 1.35
CA ALA A 593 -5.77 34.15 2.55
C ALA A 593 -5.13 32.99 3.30
N TYR A 594 -5.16 33.09 4.63
CA TYR A 594 -4.76 32.02 5.54
C TYR A 594 -5.98 31.53 6.30
N ARG A 595 -6.15 30.21 6.39
CA ARG A 595 -7.24 29.55 7.11
C ARG A 595 -6.74 28.56 8.13
N THR A 596 -7.47 28.41 9.23
CA THR A 596 -7.21 27.39 10.28
C THR A 596 -8.53 26.86 10.84
N SER A 597 -8.55 25.59 11.23
CA SER A 597 -9.74 24.97 11.83
C SER A 597 -9.98 25.46 13.26
N LEU A 598 -11.26 25.64 13.63
CA LEU A 598 -11.70 26.07 14.96
C LEU A 598 -12.16 24.91 15.84
N ASP A 599 -12.43 23.76 15.24
CA ASP A 599 -12.86 22.49 15.83
C ASP A 599 -12.02 21.32 15.27
N GLY A 600 -12.20 20.10 15.79
CA GLY A 600 -11.52 18.90 15.25
C GLY A 600 -10.17 18.52 15.86
N GLY A 601 -9.77 19.10 17.01
CA GLY A 601 -8.63 18.65 17.84
C GLY A 601 -7.23 18.66 17.19
N SER A 602 -7.09 19.13 15.96
CA SER A 602 -5.89 19.01 15.12
C SER A 602 -5.53 20.33 14.42
N ASP A 603 -4.24 20.57 14.17
CA ASP A 603 -3.67 21.81 13.61
C ASP A 603 -3.86 21.95 12.09
N ASN A 604 -5.10 21.83 11.59
CA ASN A 604 -5.38 22.00 10.17
C ASN A 604 -5.25 23.46 9.77
N HIS A 605 -4.58 23.69 8.66
CA HIS A 605 -4.33 25.02 8.15
C HIS A 605 -4.17 25.01 6.64
N GLY A 606 -4.40 26.17 6.03
CA GLY A 606 -4.23 26.34 4.60
C GLY A 606 -3.84 27.76 4.24
N LEU A 607 -3.20 27.88 3.08
CA LEU A 607 -2.83 29.13 2.46
C LEU A 607 -3.29 29.11 1.00
N SER A 608 -4.09 30.10 0.62
CA SER A 608 -4.49 30.31 -0.77
C SER A 608 -3.92 31.62 -1.30
N VAL A 609 -3.55 31.61 -2.58
CA VAL A 609 -3.12 32.80 -3.32
C VAL A 609 -3.83 32.80 -4.66
N GLU A 610 -4.44 33.93 -4.98
CA GLU A 610 -5.16 34.11 -6.22
C GLU A 610 -4.81 35.44 -6.87
N GLY A 611 -4.82 35.45 -8.19
CA GLY A 611 -4.64 36.67 -8.96
C GLY A 611 -5.24 36.56 -10.34
N GLY A 612 -5.72 37.67 -10.86
CA GLY A 612 -6.32 37.69 -12.18
C GLY A 612 -6.23 39.03 -12.89
N PHE A 613 -6.38 38.95 -14.20
CA PHE A 613 -6.41 40.06 -15.12
C PHE A 613 -7.72 40.06 -15.88
N ARG A 614 -8.41 41.21 -15.93
CA ARG A 614 -9.63 41.43 -16.71
C ARG A 614 -9.43 42.55 -17.70
N MET A 615 -9.96 42.39 -18.92
CA MET A 615 -10.05 43.43 -19.92
C MET A 615 -11.50 43.57 -20.40
N ALA A 616 -12.06 44.77 -20.26
CA ALA A 616 -13.41 45.12 -20.68
C ALA A 616 -13.42 45.96 -21.98
N TRP A 617 -14.50 45.86 -22.76
CA TRP A 617 -14.69 46.64 -24.01
C TRP A 617 -16.14 46.96 -24.34
#